data_AF-A0A318D579-F1
#
_entry.id   AF-A0A318D579-F1
#
_cell.length_a   1.000
_cell.length_b   1.000
_cell.length_c   1.000
_cell.angle_alpha   90.00
_cell.angle_beta   90.00
_cell.angle_gamma   90.00
#
_symmetry.space_group_name_H-M   'P 1'
#
loop_
_entity.id
_entity.type
_entity.pdbx_description
1 polymer ?
#
loop_
_entity_poly.entity_id
_entity_poly.type
_entity_poly.pdbx_seq_one_letter_code
_entity_poly.pdbx_strand_id
1 'polypeptide(L)'
;MMYRLLLVITLALFSQITLAENSSNQSSTSEQVESDPYQNYLIHTQGVINKRFPGFFSDLSHKDQLKWIDYVGNQGVKYGYENMNLRQQFTLIACYLGKDFMANDEVDKDIKRFLQDDRFSKYVRVRDMRRYLKRKGYTATPPNLD
;
A
#
# COMPACT_ATOMS: atom_id res chain seq x y z
N MET A 1 11.70 -2.14 -45.20
CA MET A 1 10.94 -0.86 -45.16
C MET A 1 9.96 -0.97 -44.00
N MET A 2 10.31 -0.53 -42.77
CA MET A 2 10.11 0.83 -42.23
C MET A 2 8.69 1.33 -42.54
N TYR A 3 7.83 1.63 -41.56
CA TYR A 3 7.98 2.78 -40.66
C TYR A 3 7.45 2.55 -39.23
N ARG A 4 8.23 3.05 -38.27
CA ARG A 4 7.84 3.42 -36.90
C ARG A 4 6.98 4.68 -36.96
N LEU A 5 5.99 4.81 -36.09
CA LEU A 5 5.46 6.14 -35.73
C LEU A 5 5.23 6.23 -34.22
N LEU A 6 6.17 6.93 -33.57
CA LEU A 6 6.04 7.59 -32.28
C LEU A 6 5.09 8.78 -32.44
N LEU A 7 4.24 9.04 -31.44
CA LEU A 7 3.74 10.40 -31.23
C LEU A 7 3.56 10.69 -29.74
N VAL A 8 4.51 11.49 -29.27
CA VAL A 8 4.62 12.18 -27.99
C VAL A 8 3.59 13.32 -28.00
N ILE A 9 2.71 13.40 -27.00
CA ILE A 9 1.82 14.55 -26.83
C ILE A 9 2.43 15.49 -25.79
N THR A 10 2.55 16.74 -26.25
CA THR A 10 3.29 17.88 -25.72
C THR A 10 2.63 18.59 -24.54
N LEU A 11 3.49 19.15 -23.69
CA LEU A 11 3.23 20.19 -22.70
C LEU A 11 2.43 21.38 -23.29
N ALA A 12 1.43 21.84 -22.53
CA ALA A 12 0.83 23.15 -22.72
C ALA A 12 1.33 24.10 -21.62
N LEU A 13 2.07 25.12 -22.04
CA LEU A 13 2.41 26.33 -21.32
C LEU A 13 1.18 27.23 -21.20
N PHE A 14 0.97 27.87 -20.05
CA PHE A 14 0.27 29.15 -20.01
C PHE A 14 1.00 30.15 -19.10
N SER A 15 1.65 31.10 -19.79
CA SER A 15 1.80 32.54 -19.55
C SER A 15 2.13 33.09 -18.16
N GLN A 16 3.20 33.90 -18.18
CA GLN A 16 3.63 34.86 -17.17
C GLN A 16 2.55 35.89 -16.82
N ILE A 17 2.47 36.27 -15.55
CA ILE A 17 1.93 37.54 -15.10
C ILE A 17 3.03 38.28 -14.31
N THR A 18 3.09 39.56 -14.62
CA THR A 18 4.07 40.62 -14.38
C THR A 18 4.48 40.90 -12.93
N LEU A 19 5.76 41.28 -12.80
CA LEU A 19 6.36 42.00 -11.67
C LEU A 19 5.60 43.31 -11.39
N ALA A 20 5.19 43.50 -10.13
CA ALA A 20 4.95 44.83 -9.56
C ALA A 20 5.58 44.84 -8.16
N GLU A 21 6.70 45.55 -8.03
CA GLU A 21 7.27 45.91 -6.73
C GLU A 21 6.43 47.04 -6.11
N ASN A 22 5.81 46.82 -4.95
CA ASN A 22 5.75 47.84 -3.90
C ASN A 22 5.38 47.24 -2.53
N SER A 23 6.36 47.29 -1.63
CA SER A 23 6.31 47.48 -0.17
C SER A 23 5.18 46.86 0.71
N SER A 24 5.68 46.15 1.72
CA SER A 24 5.20 46.05 3.11
C SER A 24 4.24 44.92 3.51
N ASN A 25 4.77 44.09 4.43
CA ASN A 25 4.10 43.26 5.43
C ASN A 25 3.04 42.27 4.95
N GLN A 26 3.44 41.02 4.67
CA GLN A 26 2.56 39.87 4.90
C GLN A 26 3.30 38.72 5.57
N SER A 27 2.84 38.46 6.79
CA SER A 27 2.96 37.23 7.57
C SER A 27 3.00 36.00 6.67
N SER A 28 4.10 35.25 6.74
CA SER A 28 4.26 33.93 6.13
C SER A 28 3.28 32.96 6.79
N THR A 29 2.05 32.97 6.32
CA THR A 29 1.09 31.89 6.58
C THR A 29 1.52 30.75 5.67
N SER A 30 2.27 29.80 6.21
CA SER A 30 2.59 28.55 5.54
C SER A 30 1.30 27.93 5.03
N GLU A 31 1.13 27.83 3.72
CA GLU A 31 0.08 27.01 3.12
C GLU A 31 0.25 25.59 3.67
N GLN A 32 -0.67 25.19 4.55
CA GLN A 32 -0.78 23.79 4.96
C GLN A 32 -1.30 23.04 3.74
N VAL A 33 -0.39 22.45 2.97
CA VAL A 33 -0.73 21.51 1.92
C VAL A 33 -1.48 20.36 2.58
N GLU A 34 -2.80 20.33 2.40
CA GLU A 34 -3.67 19.28 2.89
C GLU A 34 -3.18 17.94 2.32
N SER A 35 -2.55 17.12 3.16
CA SER A 35 -1.94 15.87 2.72
C SER A 35 -3.05 14.86 2.33
N ASP A 36 -2.95 14.25 1.15
CA ASP A 36 -3.86 13.21 0.69
C ASP A 36 -4.00 12.09 1.75
N PRO A 37 -5.22 11.86 2.30
CA PRO A 37 -5.47 10.82 3.30
C PRO A 37 -5.04 9.42 2.83
N TYR A 38 -5.15 9.12 1.53
CA TYR A 38 -4.74 7.83 1.01
C TYR A 38 -3.22 7.68 0.96
N GLN A 39 -2.51 8.74 0.53
CA GLN A 39 -1.06 8.78 0.59
C GLN A 39 -0.53 8.60 2.01
N ASN A 40 -1.19 9.23 2.99
CA ASN A 40 -0.88 9.03 4.41
C ASN A 40 -1.08 7.58 4.85
N TYR A 41 -2.15 6.92 4.39
CA TYR A 41 -2.38 5.50 4.64
C TYR A 41 -1.23 4.63 4.11
N LEU A 42 -0.74 4.89 2.90
CA LEU A 42 0.36 4.13 2.28
C LEU A 42 1.65 4.28 3.10
N ILE A 43 2.04 5.53 3.39
CA ILE A 43 3.26 5.84 4.16
C ILE A 43 3.18 5.28 5.58
N HIS A 44 2.04 5.48 6.26
CA HIS A 44 1.83 4.95 7.60
C HIS A 44 1.90 3.41 7.61
N THR A 45 1.27 2.75 6.63
CA THR A 45 1.29 1.29 6.53
C THR A 45 2.69 0.75 6.23
N GLN A 46 3.46 1.43 5.38
CA GLN A 46 4.86 1.11 5.14
C GLN A 46 5.67 1.18 6.44
N GLY A 47 5.52 2.25 7.22
CA GLY A 47 6.19 2.40 8.51
C GLY A 47 5.83 1.28 9.50
N VAL A 48 4.55 0.89 9.56
CA VAL A 48 4.10 -0.23 10.39
C VAL A 48 4.72 -1.56 9.94
N ILE A 49 4.81 -1.80 8.62
CA ILE A 49 5.43 -3.01 8.08
C ILE A 49 6.91 -3.04 8.42
N ASN A 50 7.66 -1.97 8.14
CA ASN A 50 9.10 -1.90 8.43
C ASN A 50 9.42 -2.13 9.91
N LYS A 51 8.54 -1.67 10.81
CA LYS A 51 8.67 -1.91 12.26
C LYS A 51 8.35 -3.35 12.67
N ARG A 52 7.35 -3.97 12.04
CA ARG A 52 6.84 -5.30 12.44
C ARG A 52 7.51 -6.46 11.72
N PHE A 53 7.97 -6.24 10.50
CA PHE A 53 8.56 -7.21 9.58
C PHE A 53 9.89 -6.64 9.05
N PRO A 54 10.94 -6.53 9.90
CA PRO A 54 12.21 -5.97 9.47
C PRO A 54 12.77 -6.73 8.26
N GLY A 55 13.22 -5.99 7.25
CA GLY A 55 13.78 -6.57 6.02
C GLY A 55 12.76 -7.11 5.02
N PHE A 56 11.44 -7.06 5.32
CA PHE A 56 10.40 -7.54 4.40
C PHE A 56 10.51 -6.94 3.00
N PHE A 57 10.83 -5.64 2.93
CA PHE A 57 10.99 -4.90 1.67
C PHE A 57 12.44 -4.63 1.27
N SER A 58 13.41 -5.40 1.79
CA SER A 58 14.85 -5.17 1.55
C SER A 58 15.26 -5.19 0.07
N ASP A 59 14.50 -5.88 -0.76
CA ASP A 59 14.63 -6.06 -2.20
C ASP A 59 13.88 -5.00 -3.03
N LEU A 60 13.05 -4.15 -2.41
CA LEU A 60 12.19 -3.20 -3.12
C LEU A 60 12.58 -1.75 -2.87
N SER A 61 12.52 -0.94 -3.93
CA SER A 61 12.63 0.52 -3.83
C SER A 61 11.48 1.10 -3.02
N HIS A 62 11.67 2.25 -2.38
CA HIS A 62 10.60 2.92 -1.62
C HIS A 62 9.31 3.10 -2.45
N LYS A 63 9.44 3.46 -3.73
CA LYS A 63 8.31 3.61 -4.65
C LYS A 63 7.57 2.28 -4.86
N ASP A 64 8.29 1.18 -5.03
CA ASP A 64 7.68 -0.13 -5.28
C ASP A 64 7.08 -0.74 -4.02
N GLN A 65 7.60 -0.40 -2.84
CA GLN A 65 6.96 -0.71 -1.56
C GLN A 65 5.57 -0.08 -1.46
N LEU A 66 5.44 1.21 -1.79
CA LEU A 66 4.15 1.89 -1.77
C LEU A 66 3.17 1.30 -2.80
N LYS A 67 3.65 0.97 -4.01
CA LYS A 67 2.82 0.27 -5.01
C LYS A 67 2.35 -1.10 -4.53
N TRP A 68 3.22 -1.86 -3.85
CA TRP A 68 2.83 -3.15 -3.31
C TRP A 68 1.75 -3.00 -2.23
N ILE A 69 1.90 -2.03 -1.33
CA ILE A 69 0.90 -1.72 -0.29
C ILE A 69 -0.42 -1.28 -0.92
N ASP A 70 -0.38 -0.43 -1.94
CA ASP A 70 -1.55 0.01 -2.70
C ASP A 70 -2.25 -1.19 -3.36
N TYR A 71 -1.49 -2.02 -4.09
CA TYR A 71 -2.01 -3.22 -4.73
C TYR A 71 -2.70 -4.16 -3.73
N VAL A 72 -2.01 -4.52 -2.64
CA VAL A 72 -2.58 -5.43 -1.62
C VAL A 72 -3.77 -4.80 -0.92
N GLY A 73 -3.70 -3.50 -0.60
CA GLY A 73 -4.81 -2.75 -0.02
C GLY A 73 -6.05 -2.79 -0.91
N ASN A 74 -5.88 -2.58 -2.23
CA ASN A 74 -6.95 -2.64 -3.22
C ASN A 74 -7.52 -4.05 -3.40
N GLN A 75 -6.71 -5.11 -3.27
CA GLN A 75 -7.24 -6.48 -3.20
C GLN A 75 -8.03 -6.71 -1.89
N GLY A 76 -7.58 -6.13 -0.78
CA GLY A 76 -8.33 -6.13 0.48
C GLY A 76 -9.73 -5.52 0.31
N VAL A 77 -9.86 -4.43 -0.45
CA VAL A 77 -11.17 -3.84 -0.80
C VAL A 77 -12.06 -4.84 -1.52
N LYS A 78 -11.52 -5.58 -2.50
CA LYS A 78 -12.29 -6.62 -3.21
C LYS A 78 -12.77 -7.74 -2.30
N TYR A 79 -12.07 -7.98 -1.18
CA TYR A 79 -12.48 -8.95 -0.16
C TYR A 79 -13.33 -8.31 0.96
N GLY A 80 -13.75 -7.05 0.77
CA GLY A 80 -14.63 -6.30 1.66
C GLY A 80 -13.92 -5.48 2.74
N TYR A 81 -12.58 -5.41 2.78
CA TYR A 81 -11.83 -4.69 3.81
C TYR A 81 -11.71 -3.18 3.49
N GLU A 82 -12.80 -2.49 3.19
CA GLU A 82 -12.81 -1.13 2.61
C GLU A 82 -12.22 -0.03 3.51
N ASN A 83 -12.42 -0.08 4.82
CA ASN A 83 -11.89 0.92 5.75
C ASN A 83 -10.36 0.80 5.85
N MET A 84 -9.64 1.92 5.87
CA MET A 84 -8.16 1.97 5.92
C MET A 84 -7.54 1.12 7.04
N ASN A 85 -8.15 1.03 8.22
CA ASN A 85 -7.66 0.15 9.30
C ASN A 85 -7.76 -1.33 8.88
N LEU A 86 -8.89 -1.74 8.34
CA LEU A 86 -9.08 -3.11 7.85
C LEU A 86 -8.17 -3.42 6.65
N ARG A 87 -7.99 -2.47 5.71
CA ARG A 87 -7.00 -2.60 4.62
C ARG A 87 -5.60 -2.83 5.19
N GLN A 88 -5.18 -2.02 6.15
CA GLN A 88 -3.87 -2.18 6.79
C GLN A 88 -3.76 -3.58 7.41
N GLN A 89 -4.74 -4.01 8.21
CA GLN A 89 -4.68 -5.33 8.84
C GLN A 89 -4.62 -6.48 7.81
N PHE A 90 -5.34 -6.34 6.71
CA PHE A 90 -5.30 -7.29 5.60
C PHE A 90 -3.91 -7.30 4.92
N THR A 91 -3.31 -6.13 4.69
CA THR A 91 -1.93 -6.01 4.19
C THR A 91 -0.93 -6.68 5.15
N LEU A 92 -1.11 -6.55 6.46
CA LEU A 92 -0.25 -7.23 7.44
C LEU A 92 -0.42 -8.75 7.41
N ILE A 93 -1.59 -9.28 7.04
CA ILE A 93 -1.79 -10.72 6.81
C ILE A 93 -0.99 -11.16 5.58
N ALA A 94 -1.02 -10.37 4.49
CA ALA A 94 -0.20 -10.65 3.32
C ALA A 94 1.30 -10.70 3.66
N CYS A 95 1.79 -9.85 4.58
CA CYS A 95 3.18 -9.91 5.02
C CYS A 95 3.59 -11.26 5.67
N TYR A 96 2.67 -11.95 6.35
CA TYR A 96 2.93 -13.30 6.87
C TYR A 96 2.99 -14.36 5.78
N LEU A 97 2.26 -14.15 4.68
CA LEU A 97 2.08 -15.12 3.60
C LEU A 97 3.07 -14.91 2.44
N GLY A 98 3.74 -13.76 2.41
CA GLY A 98 4.72 -13.39 1.40
C GLY A 98 4.19 -12.33 0.41
N LYS A 99 5.13 -11.69 -0.30
CA LYS A 99 4.80 -10.62 -1.25
C LYS A 99 3.88 -11.07 -2.39
N ASP A 100 3.93 -12.36 -2.73
CA ASP A 100 3.19 -12.96 -3.84
C ASP A 100 1.85 -13.58 -3.42
N PHE A 101 1.38 -13.35 -2.18
CA PHE A 101 0.15 -13.93 -1.62
C PHE A 101 -1.05 -13.93 -2.58
N MET A 102 -1.21 -12.86 -3.37
CA MET A 102 -2.35 -12.70 -4.29
C MET A 102 -2.21 -13.47 -5.59
N ALA A 103 -0.97 -13.67 -6.06
CA ALA A 103 -0.66 -14.34 -7.32
C ALA A 103 -0.31 -15.82 -7.11
N ASN A 104 0.00 -16.22 -5.88
CA ASN A 104 0.42 -17.56 -5.56
C ASN A 104 -0.79 -18.48 -5.35
N ASP A 105 -0.96 -19.44 -6.24
CA ASP A 105 -2.01 -20.48 -6.18
C ASP A 105 -1.74 -21.53 -5.08
N GLU A 106 -0.49 -21.63 -4.60
CA GLU A 106 -0.07 -22.50 -3.48
C GLU A 106 -0.45 -21.92 -2.12
N VAL A 107 -0.86 -20.64 -2.05
CA VAL A 107 -1.46 -20.10 -0.84
C VAL A 107 -2.72 -20.91 -0.54
N ASP A 108 -2.75 -21.48 0.67
CA ASP A 108 -3.81 -22.36 1.15
C ASP A 108 -5.20 -21.78 0.82
N LYS A 109 -5.97 -22.57 0.06
CA LYS A 109 -7.34 -22.22 -0.36
C LYS A 109 -8.24 -21.96 0.85
N ASP A 110 -8.00 -22.63 1.96
CA ASP A 110 -8.76 -22.41 3.19
C ASP A 110 -8.45 -21.05 3.82
N ILE A 111 -7.23 -20.54 3.68
CA ILE A 111 -6.86 -19.17 4.11
C ILE A 111 -7.63 -18.14 3.30
N LYS A 112 -7.59 -18.26 1.96
CA LYS A 112 -8.32 -17.35 1.05
C LYS A 112 -9.82 -17.41 1.33
N ARG A 113 -10.38 -18.62 1.50
CA ARG A 113 -11.79 -18.83 1.84
C ARG A 113 -12.16 -18.18 3.16
N PHE A 114 -11.36 -18.35 4.21
CA PHE A 114 -11.65 -17.80 5.53
C PHE A 114 -11.66 -16.26 5.54
N LEU A 115 -10.78 -15.60 4.78
CA LEU A 115 -10.77 -14.15 4.66
C LEU A 115 -12.05 -13.62 3.98
N GLN A 116 -12.71 -14.45 3.17
CA GLN A 116 -13.93 -14.08 2.46
C GLN A 116 -15.21 -14.56 3.16
N ASP A 117 -15.10 -15.35 4.24
CA ASP A 117 -16.23 -15.98 4.93
C ASP A 117 -17.16 -14.95 5.58
N ASP A 118 -18.32 -14.74 4.96
CA ASP A 118 -19.31 -13.73 5.35
C ASP A 118 -20.01 -14.02 6.67
N ARG A 119 -19.96 -15.27 7.16
CA ARG A 119 -20.50 -15.69 8.46
C ARG A 119 -19.78 -15.02 9.64
N PHE A 120 -18.55 -14.56 9.43
CA PHE A 120 -17.76 -13.86 10.44
C PHE A 120 -17.59 -12.39 10.09
N SER A 121 -17.55 -11.52 11.10
CA SER A 121 -17.21 -10.11 10.87
C SER A 121 -15.78 -9.97 10.33
N LYS A 122 -15.55 -8.94 9.52
CA LYS A 122 -14.23 -8.63 8.93
C LYS A 122 -13.12 -8.53 9.99
N TYR A 123 -13.45 -7.99 11.17
CA TYR A 123 -12.55 -7.90 12.32
C TYR A 123 -12.22 -9.28 12.92
N VAL A 124 -13.21 -10.17 13.03
CA VAL A 124 -13.00 -11.55 13.50
C VAL A 124 -12.11 -12.31 12.53
N ARG A 125 -12.36 -12.20 11.22
CA ARG A 125 -11.54 -12.81 10.18
C ARG A 125 -10.07 -12.38 10.28
N VAL A 126 -9.82 -11.08 10.38
CA VAL A 126 -8.45 -10.55 10.54
C VAL A 126 -7.77 -11.09 11.81
N ARG A 127 -8.46 -11.00 12.96
CA ARG A 127 -7.93 -11.41 14.26
C ARG A 127 -7.56 -12.89 14.24
N ASP A 128 -8.46 -13.74 13.77
CA ASP A 128 -8.31 -15.18 13.85
C ASP A 128 -7.36 -15.71 12.78
N MET A 129 -7.30 -15.07 11.60
CA MET A 129 -6.26 -15.37 10.61
C MET A 129 -4.87 -15.05 11.14
N ARG A 130 -4.65 -13.88 11.75
CA ARG A 130 -3.35 -13.56 12.37
C ARG A 130 -2.95 -14.55 13.46
N ARG A 131 -3.91 -15.01 14.28
CA ARG A 131 -3.67 -16.05 15.29
C ARG A 131 -3.33 -17.39 14.65
N TYR A 132 -4.03 -17.77 13.58
CA TYR A 132 -3.78 -18.98 12.82
C TYR A 132 -2.36 -19.00 12.24
N LEU A 133 -1.97 -17.95 11.52
CA LEU A 133 -0.66 -17.83 10.89
C LEU A 133 0.46 -17.90 11.92
N LYS A 134 0.31 -17.18 13.04
CA LYS A 134 1.26 -17.26 14.17
C LYS A 134 1.39 -18.67 14.74
N ARG A 135 0.27 -19.41 14.91
CA ARG A 135 0.29 -20.80 15.39
C ARG A 135 0.93 -21.77 14.41
N LYS A 136 0.80 -21.52 13.11
CA LYS A 136 1.40 -22.33 12.05
C LYS A 136 2.88 -22.03 11.82
N GLY A 137 3.46 -21.10 12.56
CA GLY A 137 4.87 -20.75 12.45
C GLY A 137 5.17 -19.76 11.33
N TYR A 138 4.16 -19.15 10.69
CA TYR A 138 4.40 -18.00 9.83
C TYR A 138 4.89 -16.85 10.72
N THR A 139 6.18 -16.55 10.62
CA THR A 139 6.82 -15.47 11.36
C THR A 139 6.77 -14.18 10.57
N ALA A 140 6.86 -13.05 11.28
CA ALA A 140 6.99 -11.73 10.67
C ALA A 140 8.36 -11.52 9.99
N THR A 141 9.26 -12.49 10.15
CA THR A 141 10.54 -12.58 9.46
C THR A 141 10.36 -13.68 8.41
N PRO A 142 10.59 -13.42 7.11
CA PRO A 142 10.58 -14.51 6.14
C PRO A 142 11.59 -15.57 6.59
N PRO A 143 11.29 -16.87 6.45
CA PRO A 143 12.31 -17.89 6.62
C PRO A 143 13.44 -17.57 5.64
N ASN A 144 14.70 -17.66 6.08
CA ASN A 144 15.80 -17.77 5.13
C ASN A 144 15.51 -19.00 4.27
N LEU A 145 15.18 -18.77 3.01
CA LEU A 145 15.16 -19.82 2.01
C LEU A 145 16.62 -19.97 1.58
N ASP A 146 17.37 -20.75 2.36
CA ASP A 146 18.66 -21.31 1.95
C ASP A 146 18.46 -22.42 0.91
#